data_AF-A0A6P6X5M0-F1
#
_entry.id   AF-A0A6P6X5M0-F1
#
_cell.length_a   1.000
_cell.length_b   1.000
_cell.length_c   1.000
_cell.angle_alpha   90.00
_cell.angle_beta   90.00
_cell.angle_gamma   90.00
#
_symmetry.space_group_name_H-M   'P 1'
#
loop_
_entity.id
_entity.type
_entity.pdbx_description
1 polymer ?
#
loop_
_entity_poly.entity_id
_entity_poly.type
_entity_poly.pdbx_seq_one_letter_code
_entity_poly.pdbx_strand_id
1 'polypeptide(L)'
;MGELAVEKHVKFILTIEKEKDSFESVVMEHIRLNGAYWALTTLDILGKLNTVDQDEVISWMMQCQHESDIAGLQNNDGSFSGDMWGEIDTRFSCVAILSLALLKRLDKINVEKAVNYIVSCKNLDGGFGCTPGAESHAGQIFCCVAALAVTGSLHHVDKDLLGWWLCERQVKSGGLNGRPEKLPDVCYSWWVLSSLIMIDRVHWIDKEKLIKFILDCQDKENGGISDQPEDAVDVFHTYFGVAGLSLLEYPGLKAIDPAYALPVDVVNRIFFGR
;
A
#
# COMPACT_ATOMS: atom_id res chain seq x y z
N MET A 1 21.82 -4.71 -14.18
CA MET A 1 20.57 -4.08 -13.70
C MET A 1 20.71 -2.57 -13.83
N GLY A 2 19.63 -1.85 -14.13
CA GLY A 2 19.64 -0.38 -14.09
C GLY A 2 19.83 0.13 -12.66
N GLU A 3 20.10 1.42 -12.51
CA GLU A 3 20.17 2.09 -11.21
C GLU A 3 18.84 2.82 -10.93
N LEU A 4 18.46 2.94 -9.66
CA LEU A 4 17.32 3.75 -9.23
C LEU A 4 17.70 5.24 -9.29
N ALA A 5 16.93 6.05 -10.00
CA ALA A 5 17.19 7.47 -10.19
C ALA A 5 16.75 8.31 -8.97
N VAL A 6 17.32 8.01 -7.79
CA VAL A 6 16.93 8.59 -6.48
C VAL A 6 16.79 10.11 -6.52
N GLU A 7 17.83 10.82 -6.98
CA GLU A 7 17.81 12.30 -6.99
C GLU A 7 16.77 12.87 -7.97
N LYS A 8 16.43 12.12 -9.03
CA LYS A 8 15.37 12.50 -9.96
C LYS A 8 14.00 12.33 -9.32
N HIS A 9 13.77 11.22 -8.62
CA HIS A 9 12.51 10.96 -7.90
C HIS A 9 12.26 12.00 -6.79
N VAL A 10 13.30 12.37 -6.04
CA VAL A 10 13.23 13.46 -5.06
C VAL A 10 12.81 14.76 -5.74
N LYS A 11 13.46 15.12 -6.87
CA LYS A 11 13.11 16.33 -7.62
C LYS A 11 11.67 16.30 -8.14
N PHE A 12 11.21 15.18 -8.67
CA PHE A 12 9.84 14.98 -9.15
C PHE A 12 8.82 15.24 -8.03
N ILE A 13 8.99 14.61 -6.87
CA ILE A 13 8.10 14.78 -5.71
C ILE A 13 8.04 16.25 -5.27
N LEU A 14 9.19 16.92 -5.16
CA LEU A 14 9.28 18.33 -4.78
C LEU A 14 8.72 19.30 -5.84
N THR A 15 8.54 18.84 -7.08
CA THR A 15 7.96 19.65 -8.17
C THR A 15 6.44 19.59 -8.10
N ILE A 16 5.86 18.40 -7.88
CA ILE A 16 4.41 18.22 -7.68
C ILE A 16 3.91 19.08 -6.51
N GLU A 17 4.67 19.15 -5.42
CA GLU A 17 4.35 20.01 -4.27
C GLU A 17 4.16 21.49 -4.66
N LYS A 18 4.91 21.97 -5.66
CA LYS A 18 4.91 23.38 -6.08
C LYS A 18 3.80 23.70 -7.10
N GLU A 19 3.22 22.70 -7.74
CA GLU A 19 2.18 22.85 -8.75
C GLU A 19 0.76 22.74 -8.14
N LYS A 20 0.52 23.46 -7.03
CA LYS A 20 -0.75 23.41 -6.25
C LYS A 20 -1.98 23.88 -7.04
N ASP A 21 -1.79 24.62 -8.14
CA ASP A 21 -2.84 25.26 -8.93
C ASP A 21 -3.07 24.62 -10.33
N SER A 22 -2.46 23.46 -10.62
CA SER A 22 -2.72 22.76 -11.90
C SER A 22 -4.13 22.15 -11.94
N PHE A 23 -4.66 21.93 -13.15
CA PHE A 23 -5.96 21.28 -13.34
C PHE A 23 -5.98 19.89 -12.71
N GLU A 24 -4.90 19.12 -12.87
CA GLU A 24 -4.66 17.85 -12.22
C GLU A 24 -4.73 17.98 -10.69
N SER A 25 -4.12 19.03 -10.13
CA SER A 25 -4.14 19.29 -8.68
C SER A 25 -5.56 19.53 -8.14
N VAL A 26 -6.43 20.18 -8.93
CA VAL A 26 -7.84 20.41 -8.60
C VAL A 26 -8.66 19.12 -8.67
N VAL A 27 -8.46 18.30 -9.70
CA VAL A 27 -9.20 17.03 -9.85
C VAL A 27 -8.79 16.01 -8.78
N MET A 28 -7.53 16.06 -8.34
CA MET A 28 -6.98 15.15 -7.32
C MET A 28 -7.21 15.63 -5.88
N GLU A 29 -7.99 16.70 -5.66
CA GLU A 29 -8.17 17.34 -4.34
C GLU A 29 -8.62 16.33 -3.26
N HIS A 30 -9.55 15.45 -3.60
CA HIS A 30 -10.10 14.40 -2.73
C HIS A 30 -9.09 13.31 -2.32
N ILE A 31 -7.93 13.21 -2.97
CA ILE A 31 -6.84 12.28 -2.61
C ILE A 31 -5.52 13.00 -2.30
N ARG A 32 -5.51 14.33 -2.18
CA ARG A 32 -4.28 15.10 -1.87
C ARG A 32 -3.58 14.64 -0.60
N LEU A 33 -4.34 14.28 0.45
CA LEU A 33 -3.75 13.77 1.69
C LEU A 33 -3.05 12.41 1.48
N ASN A 34 -3.63 11.55 0.65
CA ASN A 34 -3.00 10.28 0.25
C ASN A 34 -1.72 10.56 -0.58
N GLY A 35 -1.79 11.51 -1.53
CA GLY A 35 -0.65 11.94 -2.32
C GLY A 35 0.50 12.49 -1.46
N ALA A 36 0.19 13.33 -0.46
CA ALA A 36 1.17 13.84 0.49
C ALA A 36 1.79 12.71 1.33
N TYR A 37 0.98 11.76 1.81
CA TYR A 37 1.47 10.58 2.53
C TYR A 37 2.43 9.74 1.66
N TRP A 38 2.06 9.46 0.41
CA TRP A 38 2.90 8.71 -0.53
C TRP A 38 4.21 9.44 -0.83
N ALA A 39 4.16 10.76 -1.07
CA ALA A 39 5.34 11.59 -1.27
C ALA A 39 6.30 11.55 -0.08
N LEU A 40 5.81 11.84 1.13
CA LEU A 40 6.62 11.89 2.35
C LEU A 40 7.23 10.52 2.67
N THR A 41 6.44 9.45 2.56
CA THR A 41 6.92 8.09 2.83
C THR A 41 7.95 7.67 1.78
N THR A 42 7.78 8.04 0.51
CA THR A 42 8.79 7.81 -0.52
C THR A 42 10.11 8.51 -0.16
N LEU A 43 10.05 9.79 0.21
CA LEU A 43 11.24 10.53 0.62
C LEU A 43 11.92 9.91 1.85
N ASP A 44 11.15 9.39 2.80
CA ASP A 44 11.71 8.72 3.97
C ASP A 44 12.41 7.39 3.61
N ILE A 45 11.79 6.57 2.76
CA ILE A 45 12.39 5.33 2.25
C ILE A 45 13.71 5.61 1.51
N LEU A 46 13.77 6.71 0.77
CA LEU A 46 14.98 7.19 0.08
C LEU A 46 16.01 7.86 1.02
N GLY A 47 15.69 8.07 2.30
CA GLY A 47 16.56 8.75 3.26
C GLY A 47 16.67 10.27 3.06
N LYS A 48 15.66 10.87 2.45
CA LYS A 48 15.61 12.28 2.02
C LYS A 48 14.46 13.07 2.64
N LEU A 49 13.83 12.57 3.71
CA LEU A 49 12.70 13.26 4.36
C LEU A 49 13.04 14.71 4.81
N ASN A 50 14.31 14.98 5.10
CA ASN A 50 14.81 16.31 5.47
C ASN A 50 14.85 17.34 4.32
N THR A 51 14.48 16.95 3.09
CA THR A 51 14.40 17.89 1.96
C THR A 51 13.10 18.70 1.91
N VAL A 52 12.11 18.34 2.74
CA VAL A 52 10.80 18.99 2.82
C VAL A 52 10.74 19.91 4.03
N ASP A 53 10.07 21.05 3.88
CA ASP A 53 9.76 21.95 4.99
C ASP A 53 8.65 21.33 5.86
N GLN A 54 9.02 20.87 7.06
CA GLN A 54 8.11 20.18 7.95
C GLN A 54 7.00 21.10 8.48
N ASP A 55 7.31 22.37 8.71
CA ASP A 55 6.36 23.34 9.27
C ASP A 55 5.28 23.69 8.23
N GLU A 56 5.66 23.78 6.95
CA GLU A 56 4.72 23.98 5.85
C GLU A 56 3.77 22.79 5.70
N VAL A 57 4.30 21.56 5.67
CA VAL A 57 3.49 20.33 5.51
C VAL A 57 2.51 20.16 6.67
N ILE A 58 2.96 20.35 7.92
CA ILE A 58 2.10 20.24 9.09
C ILE A 58 0.98 21.28 9.03
N SER A 59 1.32 22.54 8.70
CA SER A 59 0.33 23.62 8.59
C SER A 59 -0.75 23.32 7.56
N TRP A 60 -0.38 22.72 6.43
CA TRP A 60 -1.34 22.28 5.42
C TRP A 60 -2.17 21.07 5.88
N MET A 61 -1.55 20.04 6.46
CA MET A 61 -2.26 18.85 6.96
C MET A 61 -3.32 19.19 8.02
N MET A 62 -3.04 20.16 8.89
CA MET A 62 -4.01 20.61 9.91
C MET A 62 -5.25 21.29 9.31
N GLN A 63 -5.16 21.82 8.08
CA GLN A 63 -6.32 22.39 7.38
C GLN A 63 -7.24 21.31 6.78
N CYS A 64 -6.76 20.08 6.63
CA CYS A 64 -7.51 18.95 6.08
C CYS A 64 -8.27 18.14 7.14
N GLN A 65 -8.25 18.57 8.41
CA GLN A 65 -8.88 17.82 9.51
C GLN A 65 -10.41 17.91 9.44
N HIS A 66 -11.08 16.77 9.33
CA HIS A 66 -12.52 16.64 9.47
C HIS A 66 -12.84 15.70 10.63
N GLU A 67 -13.88 16.01 11.41
CA GLU A 67 -14.34 15.11 12.47
C GLU A 67 -15.11 13.93 11.85
N SER A 68 -14.56 12.71 11.96
CA SER A 68 -15.29 11.47 11.74
C SER A 68 -14.80 10.40 12.72
N ASP A 69 -15.74 9.68 13.33
CA ASP A 69 -15.45 8.60 14.29
C ASP A 69 -15.44 7.26 13.57
N ILE A 70 -14.23 6.72 13.34
CA ILE A 70 -14.00 5.43 12.67
C ILE A 70 -14.69 4.28 13.43
N ALA A 71 -14.82 4.36 14.76
CA ALA A 71 -15.43 3.28 15.54
C ALA A 71 -16.95 3.18 15.31
N GLY A 72 -17.60 4.28 14.92
CA GLY A 72 -19.02 4.32 14.59
C GLY A 72 -19.39 3.66 13.24
N LEU A 73 -18.40 3.27 12.43
CA LEU A 73 -18.59 2.72 11.09
C LEU A 73 -18.61 1.19 11.02
N GLN A 74 -18.47 0.47 12.15
CA GLN A 74 -18.57 -1.00 12.18
C GLN A 74 -20.03 -1.46 12.06
N ASN A 75 -20.32 -2.25 11.04
CA ASN A 75 -21.64 -2.85 10.78
C ASN A 75 -21.88 -4.11 11.63
N ASN A 76 -23.14 -4.56 11.68
CA ASN A 76 -23.55 -5.72 12.49
C ASN A 76 -22.86 -7.04 12.11
N ASP A 77 -22.50 -7.19 10.83
CA ASP A 77 -21.80 -8.34 10.25
C ASP A 77 -20.28 -8.30 10.47
N GLY A 78 -19.75 -7.19 11.01
CA GLY A 78 -18.34 -6.98 11.29
C GLY A 78 -17.59 -6.15 10.24
N SER A 79 -18.19 -5.90 9.08
CA SER A 79 -17.63 -5.02 8.04
C SER A 79 -17.54 -3.57 8.51
N PHE A 80 -16.73 -2.76 7.82
CA PHE A 80 -16.69 -1.31 8.00
C PHE A 80 -17.20 -0.62 6.75
N SER A 81 -18.05 0.38 6.96
CA SER A 81 -18.48 1.29 5.90
C SER A 81 -17.41 2.35 5.63
N GLY A 82 -17.23 2.74 4.37
CA GLY A 82 -16.29 3.81 4.00
C GLY A 82 -16.71 5.19 4.45
N ASP A 83 -18.02 5.41 4.55
CA ASP A 83 -18.64 6.64 5.02
C ASP A 83 -20.08 6.39 5.51
N MET A 84 -20.80 7.47 5.78
CA MET A 84 -22.20 7.45 6.22
C MET A 84 -23.20 6.92 5.19
N TRP A 85 -22.79 6.72 3.92
CA TRP A 85 -23.62 6.19 2.84
C TRP A 85 -23.54 4.67 2.72
N GLY A 86 -22.65 4.04 3.49
CA GLY A 86 -22.69 2.59 3.73
C GLY A 86 -22.03 1.74 2.64
N GLU A 87 -21.12 2.29 1.85
CA GLU A 87 -20.29 1.48 0.94
C GLU A 87 -19.43 0.51 1.77
N ILE A 88 -19.47 -0.78 1.42
CA ILE A 88 -18.69 -1.82 2.10
C ILE A 88 -17.64 -2.36 1.14
N ASP A 89 -16.40 -2.38 1.61
CA ASP A 89 -15.25 -2.92 0.89
C ASP A 89 -14.19 -3.36 1.91
N THR A 90 -13.43 -4.42 1.62
CA THR A 90 -12.36 -4.86 2.54
C THR A 90 -11.28 -3.79 2.76
N ARG A 91 -11.13 -2.83 1.84
CA ARG A 91 -10.28 -1.64 2.01
C ARG A 91 -10.67 -0.83 3.26
N PHE A 92 -11.96 -0.57 3.46
CA PHE A 92 -12.42 0.19 4.63
C PHE A 92 -12.19 -0.58 5.93
N SER A 93 -12.45 -1.90 5.90
CA SER A 93 -12.19 -2.78 7.04
C SER A 93 -10.69 -2.82 7.40
N CYS A 94 -9.83 -2.89 6.39
CA CYS A 94 -8.37 -2.83 6.58
C CYS A 94 -7.94 -1.49 7.18
N VAL A 95 -8.32 -0.36 6.57
CA VAL A 95 -7.94 0.97 7.06
C VAL A 95 -8.41 1.20 8.49
N ALA A 96 -9.63 0.79 8.83
CA ALA A 96 -10.16 0.89 10.19
C ALA A 96 -9.33 0.07 11.20
N ILE A 97 -9.06 -1.20 10.89
CA ILE A 97 -8.27 -2.09 11.76
C ILE A 97 -6.83 -1.58 11.92
N LEU A 98 -6.16 -1.23 10.82
CA LEU A 98 -4.79 -0.72 10.86
C LEU A 98 -4.71 0.60 11.65
N SER A 99 -5.65 1.53 11.43
CA SER A 99 -5.71 2.79 12.17
C SER A 99 -5.93 2.56 13.66
N LEU A 100 -6.89 1.71 14.03
CA LEU A 100 -7.15 1.38 15.43
C LEU A 100 -5.97 0.65 16.06
N ALA A 101 -5.26 -0.20 15.32
CA ALA A 101 -4.05 -0.86 15.81
C ALA A 101 -2.91 0.13 16.04
N LEU A 102 -2.66 1.06 15.10
CA LEU A 102 -1.67 2.14 15.24
C LEU A 102 -1.98 3.01 16.47
N LEU A 103 -3.26 3.32 16.69
CA LEU A 103 -3.73 4.08 17.85
C LEU A 103 -3.74 3.27 19.16
N LYS A 104 -3.45 1.96 19.10
CA LYS A 104 -3.56 1.02 20.24
C LYS A 104 -4.98 0.96 20.82
N ARG A 105 -6.00 1.06 19.94
CA ARG A 105 -7.43 1.16 20.25
C ARG A 105 -8.31 0.10 19.61
N LEU A 106 -7.78 -1.09 19.31
CA LEU A 106 -8.59 -2.22 18.86
C LEU A 106 -9.70 -2.61 19.87
N ASP A 107 -9.58 -2.20 21.14
CA ASP A 107 -10.63 -2.33 22.18
C ASP A 107 -11.95 -1.63 21.84
N LYS A 108 -11.94 -0.70 20.86
CA LYS A 108 -13.12 0.07 20.44
C LYS A 108 -14.07 -0.69 19.52
N ILE A 109 -13.65 -1.80 18.94
CA ILE A 109 -14.43 -2.57 17.96
C ILE A 109 -14.58 -4.02 18.39
N ASN A 110 -15.54 -4.72 17.79
CA ASN A 110 -15.59 -6.16 17.88
C ASN A 110 -14.59 -6.77 16.87
N VAL A 111 -13.37 -7.06 17.34
CA VAL A 111 -12.29 -7.62 16.51
C VAL A 111 -12.68 -8.97 15.93
N GLU A 112 -13.32 -9.85 16.71
CA GLU A 112 -13.74 -11.18 16.23
C GLU A 112 -14.71 -11.10 15.05
N LYS A 113 -15.71 -10.21 15.14
CA LYS A 113 -16.64 -9.97 14.03
C LYS A 113 -15.92 -9.41 12.81
N ALA A 114 -15.01 -8.45 13.00
CA ALA A 114 -14.25 -7.87 11.89
C ALA A 114 -13.40 -8.94 11.17
N VAL A 115 -12.73 -9.81 11.93
CA VAL A 115 -11.98 -10.96 11.41
C VAL A 115 -12.92 -11.92 10.67
N ASN A 116 -14.07 -12.28 11.25
CA ASN A 116 -15.04 -13.18 10.62
C ASN A 116 -15.55 -12.61 9.28
N TYR A 117 -15.79 -11.30 9.19
CA TYR A 117 -16.18 -10.66 7.93
C TYR A 117 -15.07 -10.76 6.88
N ILE A 118 -13.82 -10.44 7.24
CA ILE A 118 -12.66 -10.57 6.33
C ILE A 118 -12.53 -12.01 5.83
N VAL A 119 -12.65 -12.99 6.74
CA VAL A 119 -12.59 -14.43 6.39
C VAL A 119 -13.71 -14.82 5.43
N SER A 120 -14.91 -14.22 5.55
CA SER A 120 -16.01 -14.47 4.61
C SER A 120 -15.76 -13.95 3.19
N CYS A 121 -14.79 -13.06 3.00
CA CYS A 121 -14.37 -12.57 1.68
C CYS A 121 -13.37 -13.48 0.96
N LYS A 122 -12.93 -14.57 1.61
CA LYS A 122 -11.99 -15.55 1.07
C LYS A 122 -12.66 -16.42 -0.01
N ASN A 123 -11.96 -16.62 -1.12
CA ASN A 123 -12.38 -17.43 -2.25
C ASN A 123 -11.73 -18.82 -2.28
N LEU A 124 -12.27 -19.70 -3.13
CA LEU A 124 -11.76 -21.08 -3.31
C LEU A 124 -10.33 -21.14 -3.84
N ASP A 125 -9.88 -20.08 -4.52
CA ASP A 125 -8.53 -19.95 -5.06
C ASP A 125 -7.52 -19.46 -4.01
N GLY A 126 -7.94 -19.30 -2.76
CA GLY A 126 -7.15 -18.79 -1.64
C GLY A 126 -7.12 -17.27 -1.52
N GLY A 127 -7.52 -16.55 -2.57
CA GLY A 127 -7.56 -15.09 -2.62
C GLY A 127 -8.74 -14.47 -1.87
N PHE A 128 -8.84 -13.14 -1.94
CA PHE A 128 -9.91 -12.36 -1.30
C PHE A 128 -10.48 -11.34 -2.28
N GLY A 129 -11.80 -11.20 -2.27
CA GLY A 129 -12.52 -10.16 -3.00
C GLY A 129 -12.83 -8.93 -2.16
N CYS A 130 -13.40 -7.88 -2.79
CA CYS A 130 -13.81 -6.66 -2.08
C CYS A 130 -14.98 -6.87 -1.12
N THR A 131 -15.80 -7.88 -1.37
CA THR A 131 -16.92 -8.35 -0.53
C THR A 131 -17.07 -9.87 -0.73
N PRO A 132 -17.86 -10.57 0.11
CA PRO A 132 -18.08 -12.01 -0.05
C PRO A 132 -18.58 -12.40 -1.43
N GLY A 133 -17.86 -13.34 -2.08
CA GLY A 133 -18.17 -13.82 -3.43
C GLY A 133 -17.65 -12.95 -4.57
N ALA A 134 -17.03 -11.80 -4.28
CA ALA A 134 -16.36 -10.98 -5.30
C ALA A 134 -15.05 -11.63 -5.79
N GLU A 135 -14.64 -11.31 -7.02
CA GLU A 135 -13.40 -11.82 -7.63
C GLU A 135 -12.16 -11.52 -6.76
N SER A 136 -11.27 -12.50 -6.63
CA SER A 136 -9.97 -12.33 -5.97
C SER A 136 -9.13 -11.25 -6.66
N HIS A 137 -8.61 -10.30 -5.88
CA HIS A 137 -7.82 -9.18 -6.39
C HIS A 137 -6.63 -8.90 -5.48
N ALA A 138 -5.43 -8.73 -6.02
CA ALA A 138 -4.20 -8.58 -5.22
C ALA A 138 -4.26 -7.40 -4.21
N GLY A 139 -4.86 -6.28 -4.60
CA GLY A 139 -5.07 -5.15 -3.67
C GLY A 139 -6.03 -5.48 -2.51
N GLN A 140 -7.08 -6.28 -2.77
CA GLN A 140 -8.04 -6.70 -1.73
C GLN A 140 -7.43 -7.77 -0.83
N ILE A 141 -6.62 -8.67 -1.41
CA ILE A 141 -5.80 -9.64 -0.69
C ILE A 141 -4.86 -8.93 0.28
N PHE A 142 -4.15 -7.89 -0.16
CA PHE A 142 -3.31 -7.10 0.76
C PHE A 142 -4.14 -6.57 1.94
N CYS A 143 -5.27 -5.93 1.68
CA CYS A 143 -6.13 -5.39 2.73
C CYS A 143 -6.57 -6.46 3.75
N CYS A 144 -6.99 -7.62 3.27
CA CYS A 144 -7.41 -8.73 4.12
C CYS A 144 -6.23 -9.31 4.92
N VAL A 145 -5.11 -9.60 4.26
CA VAL A 145 -3.94 -10.24 4.89
C VAL A 145 -3.29 -9.29 5.91
N ALA A 146 -3.18 -7.99 5.62
CA ALA A 146 -2.65 -7.00 6.56
C ALA A 146 -3.53 -6.88 7.82
N ALA A 147 -4.85 -6.80 7.65
CA ALA A 147 -5.79 -6.78 8.78
C ALA A 147 -5.70 -8.07 9.62
N LEU A 148 -5.60 -9.24 8.98
CA LEU A 148 -5.41 -10.51 9.67
C LEU A 148 -4.05 -10.60 10.37
N ALA A 149 -2.98 -10.06 9.77
CA ALA A 149 -1.65 -9.99 10.38
C ALA A 149 -1.67 -9.18 11.68
N VAL A 150 -2.21 -7.96 11.60
CA VAL A 150 -2.24 -7.02 12.73
C VAL A 150 -3.16 -7.49 13.87
N THR A 151 -4.22 -8.24 13.55
CA THR A 151 -5.12 -8.82 14.56
C THR A 151 -4.64 -10.18 15.08
N GLY A 152 -3.49 -10.69 14.64
CA GLY A 152 -2.97 -12.02 15.05
C GLY A 152 -3.75 -13.20 14.47
N SER A 153 -4.50 -12.99 13.39
CA SER A 153 -5.48 -13.91 12.81
C SER A 153 -5.04 -14.54 11.48
N LEU A 154 -3.74 -14.53 11.16
CA LEU A 154 -3.19 -15.14 9.93
C LEU A 154 -3.42 -16.64 9.80
N HIS A 155 -3.76 -17.34 10.89
CA HIS A 155 -4.07 -18.77 10.87
C HIS A 155 -5.32 -19.12 10.03
N HIS A 156 -6.14 -18.14 9.65
CA HIS A 156 -7.24 -18.33 8.69
C HIS A 156 -6.79 -18.40 7.22
N VAL A 157 -5.56 -17.98 6.93
CA VAL A 157 -5.00 -17.96 5.58
C VAL A 157 -4.32 -19.29 5.28
N ASP A 158 -4.72 -19.92 4.17
CA ASP A 158 -3.94 -21.02 3.60
C ASP A 158 -2.76 -20.39 2.86
N LYS A 159 -1.58 -20.44 3.48
CA LYS A 159 -0.39 -19.73 3.01
C LYS A 159 0.10 -20.25 1.66
N ASP A 160 0.00 -21.55 1.41
CA ASP A 160 0.50 -22.16 0.18
C ASP A 160 -0.48 -21.93 -0.98
N LEU A 161 -1.78 -22.09 -0.74
CA LEU A 161 -2.79 -21.83 -1.76
C LEU A 161 -2.80 -20.35 -2.17
N LEU A 162 -2.79 -19.44 -1.19
CA LEU A 162 -2.72 -18.00 -1.47
C LEU A 162 -1.36 -17.62 -2.10
N GLY A 163 -0.27 -18.20 -1.61
CA GLY A 163 1.06 -18.00 -2.15
C GLY A 163 1.13 -18.38 -3.63
N TRP A 164 0.50 -19.49 -4.02
CA TRP A 164 0.44 -19.95 -5.41
C TRP A 164 -0.35 -18.95 -6.27
N TRP A 165 -1.52 -18.52 -5.80
CA TRP A 165 -2.32 -17.53 -6.51
C TRP A 165 -1.56 -16.21 -6.75
N LEU A 166 -0.82 -15.76 -5.73
CA LEU A 166 -0.05 -14.52 -5.77
C LEU A 166 1.22 -14.63 -6.65
N CYS A 167 1.95 -15.75 -6.60
CA CYS A 167 3.15 -15.89 -7.43
C CYS A 167 2.82 -16.01 -8.93
N GLU A 168 1.68 -16.61 -9.27
CA GLU A 168 1.13 -16.67 -10.63
C GLU A 168 0.61 -15.30 -11.14
N ARG A 169 0.83 -14.22 -10.39
CA ARG A 169 0.68 -12.84 -10.90
C ARG A 169 1.91 -12.35 -11.62
N GLN A 170 3.07 -12.98 -11.45
CA GLN A 170 4.29 -12.54 -12.10
C GLN A 170 4.28 -12.95 -13.58
N VAL A 171 4.17 -11.97 -14.46
CA VAL A 171 4.11 -12.22 -15.91
C VAL A 171 5.51 -12.28 -16.52
N LYS A 172 5.61 -12.67 -17.79
CA LYS A 172 6.89 -12.85 -18.50
C LYS A 172 7.80 -11.62 -18.50
N SER A 173 7.23 -10.41 -18.47
CA SER A 173 8.00 -9.16 -18.39
C SER A 173 8.66 -8.93 -17.02
N GLY A 174 8.30 -9.70 -15.99
CA GLY A 174 8.80 -9.58 -14.62
C GLY A 174 7.87 -8.83 -13.68
N GLY A 175 6.98 -8.00 -14.21
CA GLY A 175 5.96 -7.28 -13.44
C GLY A 175 4.86 -8.18 -12.90
N LEU A 176 4.06 -7.64 -12.00
CA LEU A 176 2.96 -8.33 -11.32
C LEU A 176 1.64 -7.72 -11.74
N ASN A 177 0.59 -8.54 -11.89
CA ASN A 177 -0.76 -8.07 -12.16
C ASN A 177 -1.69 -8.25 -10.95
N GLY A 178 -2.81 -7.53 -10.95
CA GLY A 178 -3.80 -7.61 -9.85
C GLY A 178 -4.73 -8.80 -9.92
N ARG A 179 -4.90 -9.36 -11.13
CA ARG A 179 -5.84 -10.42 -11.46
C ARG A 179 -5.29 -11.29 -12.60
N PRO A 180 -5.72 -12.56 -12.70
CA PRO A 180 -5.40 -13.41 -13.84
C PRO A 180 -5.71 -12.72 -15.18
N GLU A 181 -4.88 -12.97 -16.19
CA GLU A 181 -5.07 -12.46 -17.56
C GLU A 181 -5.12 -10.92 -17.70
N LYS A 182 -4.59 -10.18 -16.71
CA LYS A 182 -4.42 -8.71 -16.79
C LYS A 182 -2.96 -8.32 -17.05
N LEU A 183 -2.79 -7.09 -17.53
CA LEU A 183 -1.47 -6.48 -17.71
C LEU A 183 -0.77 -6.27 -16.36
N PRO A 184 0.57 -6.31 -16.32
CA PRO A 184 1.33 -5.96 -15.13
C PRO A 184 1.22 -4.46 -14.84
N ASP A 185 1.35 -4.12 -13.56
CA ASP A 185 1.33 -2.74 -13.08
C ASP A 185 2.24 -2.65 -11.84
N VAL A 186 3.09 -1.62 -11.81
CA VAL A 186 4.09 -1.40 -10.75
C VAL A 186 3.49 -1.44 -9.35
N CYS A 187 2.26 -0.96 -9.13
CA CYS A 187 1.68 -0.93 -7.79
C CYS A 187 1.52 -2.33 -7.18
N TYR A 188 1.34 -3.37 -8.01
CA TYR A 188 1.30 -4.76 -7.54
C TYR A 188 2.65 -5.28 -7.07
N SER A 189 3.75 -4.61 -7.39
CA SER A 189 5.05 -4.85 -6.74
C SER A 189 4.97 -4.64 -5.23
N TRP A 190 4.08 -3.77 -4.75
CA TRP A 190 3.78 -3.67 -3.33
C TRP A 190 2.69 -4.67 -2.93
N TRP A 191 1.50 -4.60 -3.52
CA TRP A 191 0.32 -5.36 -3.05
C TRP A 191 0.55 -6.87 -3.01
N VAL A 192 1.27 -7.42 -4.00
CA VAL A 192 1.58 -8.86 -4.05
C VAL A 192 2.75 -9.19 -3.14
N LEU A 193 3.87 -8.45 -3.18
CA LEU A 193 5.04 -8.77 -2.36
C LEU A 193 4.75 -8.67 -0.86
N SER A 194 4.10 -7.59 -0.42
CA SER A 194 3.72 -7.40 0.98
C SER A 194 2.87 -8.58 1.50
N SER A 195 1.87 -8.99 0.72
CA SER A 195 1.04 -10.16 1.01
C SER A 195 1.87 -11.44 1.11
N LEU A 196 2.77 -11.68 0.14
CA LEU A 196 3.67 -12.83 0.14
C LEU A 196 4.64 -12.80 1.33
N ILE A 197 5.14 -11.64 1.75
CA ILE A 197 6.03 -11.51 2.91
C ILE A 197 5.27 -11.85 4.19
N MET A 198 4.06 -11.31 4.38
CA MET A 198 3.24 -11.59 5.57
C MET A 198 2.89 -13.09 5.72
N ILE A 199 2.83 -13.83 4.62
CA ILE A 199 2.60 -15.28 4.63
C ILE A 199 3.87 -16.12 4.42
N ASP A 200 5.06 -15.50 4.42
CA ASP A 200 6.37 -16.17 4.27
C ASP A 200 6.55 -16.94 2.95
N ARG A 201 6.14 -16.34 1.84
CA ARG A 201 6.19 -16.92 0.47
C ARG A 201 6.83 -16.00 -0.58
N VAL A 202 7.47 -14.92 -0.16
CA VAL A 202 8.13 -13.97 -1.08
C VAL A 202 9.22 -14.60 -1.96
N HIS A 203 9.82 -15.69 -1.49
CA HIS A 203 10.84 -16.44 -2.23
C HIS A 203 10.31 -17.16 -3.49
N TRP A 204 8.99 -17.16 -3.72
CA TRP A 204 8.37 -17.70 -4.94
C TRP A 204 8.38 -16.71 -6.12
N ILE A 205 8.80 -15.47 -5.89
CA ILE A 205 8.92 -14.43 -6.93
C ILE A 205 10.35 -14.39 -7.47
N ASP A 206 10.47 -14.25 -8.80
CA ASP A 206 11.72 -13.91 -9.46
C ASP A 206 12.05 -12.43 -9.16
N LYS A 207 12.83 -12.21 -8.09
CA LYS A 207 13.19 -10.87 -7.59
C LYS A 207 13.92 -10.04 -8.64
N GLU A 208 14.84 -10.66 -9.40
CA GLU A 208 15.67 -9.93 -10.38
C GLU A 208 14.82 -9.36 -11.52
N LYS A 209 13.86 -10.14 -12.03
CA LYS A 209 12.93 -9.67 -13.05
C LYS A 209 12.01 -8.58 -12.54
N LEU A 210 11.53 -8.69 -11.30
CA LEU A 210 10.65 -7.67 -10.73
C LEU A 210 11.39 -6.35 -10.49
N ILE A 211 12.61 -6.40 -9.94
CA ILE A 211 13.47 -5.21 -9.81
C ILE A 211 13.69 -4.58 -11.19
N LYS A 212 14.01 -5.39 -12.20
CA LYS A 212 14.18 -4.88 -13.57
C LYS A 212 12.91 -4.20 -14.09
N PHE A 213 11.74 -4.81 -13.91
CA PHE A 213 10.47 -4.24 -14.34
C PHE A 213 10.20 -2.87 -13.69
N ILE A 214 10.35 -2.74 -12.36
CA ILE A 214 10.15 -1.47 -11.65
C ILE A 214 11.12 -0.40 -12.17
N LEU A 215 12.39 -0.76 -12.36
CA LEU A 215 13.41 0.17 -12.86
C LEU A 215 13.24 0.55 -14.34
N ASP A 216 12.55 -0.27 -15.13
CA ASP A 216 12.20 0.05 -16.52
C ASP A 216 11.00 1.02 -16.60
N CYS A 217 10.18 1.13 -15.53
CA CYS A 217 9.05 2.06 -15.43
C CYS A 217 9.41 3.45 -14.88
N GLN A 218 10.69 3.70 -14.60
CA GLN A 218 11.12 4.97 -14.02
C GLN A 218 11.44 6.00 -15.13
N ASP A 219 11.01 7.26 -14.96
CA ASP A 219 11.50 8.36 -15.78
C ASP A 219 12.91 8.75 -15.32
N LYS A 220 13.90 8.48 -16.16
CA LYS A 220 15.34 8.73 -15.88
C LYS A 220 15.73 10.19 -16.10
N GLU A 221 14.93 10.96 -16.82
CA GLU A 221 15.18 12.36 -17.13
C GLU A 221 14.60 13.27 -16.04
N ASN A 222 13.32 13.08 -15.70
CA ASN A 222 12.55 13.95 -14.81
C ASN A 222 12.25 13.34 -13.44
N GLY A 223 12.33 12.01 -13.32
CA GLY A 223 11.96 11.29 -12.09
C GLY A 223 10.47 10.93 -12.05
N GLY A 224 10.11 10.09 -11.08
CA GLY A 224 8.82 9.43 -11.03
C GLY A 224 8.89 8.01 -11.59
N ILE A 225 7.89 7.19 -11.22
CA ILE A 225 7.68 5.83 -11.73
C ILE A 225 6.21 5.74 -12.17
N SER A 226 5.96 5.13 -13.32
CA SER A 226 4.64 4.88 -13.92
C SER A 226 4.15 3.45 -13.62
N ASP A 227 2.91 3.11 -14.02
CA ASP A 227 2.37 1.76 -13.90
C ASP A 227 3.09 0.76 -14.83
N GLN A 228 3.44 1.19 -16.05
CA GLN A 228 4.16 0.40 -17.05
C GLN A 228 5.24 1.23 -17.76
N PRO A 229 6.22 0.59 -18.44
CA PRO A 229 7.25 1.32 -19.17
C PRO A 229 6.66 2.28 -20.20
N GLU A 230 7.21 3.49 -20.28
CA GLU A 230 6.81 4.57 -21.20
C GLU A 230 5.48 5.28 -20.88
N ASP A 231 4.75 4.83 -19.85
CA ASP A 231 3.54 5.52 -19.39
C ASP A 231 3.86 6.77 -18.53
N ALA A 232 2.84 7.58 -18.29
CA ALA A 232 2.97 8.80 -17.50
C ALA A 232 3.26 8.47 -16.02
N VAL A 233 4.24 9.16 -15.44
CA VAL A 233 4.62 8.98 -14.04
C VAL A 233 3.63 9.66 -13.09
N ASP A 234 3.46 9.08 -11.90
CA ASP A 234 2.68 9.71 -10.83
C ASP A 234 3.26 9.36 -9.45
N VAL A 235 2.82 10.09 -8.42
CA VAL A 235 3.32 9.90 -7.06
C VAL A 235 2.90 8.57 -6.43
N PHE A 236 1.77 7.99 -6.87
CA PHE A 236 1.24 6.72 -6.36
C PHE A 236 2.13 5.55 -6.80
N HIS A 237 2.39 5.41 -8.10
CA HIS A 237 3.29 4.40 -8.65
C HIS A 237 4.75 4.65 -8.26
N THR A 238 5.16 5.91 -8.10
CA THR A 238 6.48 6.25 -7.52
C THR A 238 6.62 5.65 -6.12
N TYR A 239 5.64 5.87 -5.24
CA TYR A 239 5.67 5.31 -3.90
C TYR A 239 5.67 3.78 -3.90
N PHE A 240 4.72 3.15 -4.60
CA PHE A 240 4.62 1.69 -4.59
C PHE A 240 5.77 0.99 -5.33
N GLY A 241 6.38 1.64 -6.32
CA GLY A 241 7.61 1.17 -6.94
C GLY A 241 8.79 1.21 -5.97
N VAL A 242 9.02 2.33 -5.28
CA VAL A 242 10.09 2.47 -4.27
C VAL A 242 9.86 1.55 -3.07
N ALA A 243 8.63 1.43 -2.60
CA ALA A 243 8.26 0.51 -1.51
C ALA A 243 8.43 -0.96 -1.93
N GLY A 244 8.04 -1.32 -3.16
CA GLY A 244 8.30 -2.65 -3.73
C GLY A 244 9.79 -2.97 -3.81
N LEU A 245 10.63 -2.01 -4.24
CA LEU A 245 12.09 -2.16 -4.23
C LEU A 245 12.65 -2.33 -2.80
N SER A 246 12.09 -1.60 -1.82
CA SER A 246 12.45 -1.77 -0.41
C SER A 246 12.13 -3.19 0.10
N LEU A 247 10.95 -3.73 -0.22
CA LEU A 247 10.57 -5.12 0.10
C LEU A 247 11.46 -6.17 -0.59
N LEU A 248 12.08 -5.82 -1.72
CA LEU A 248 13.04 -6.66 -2.44
C LEU A 248 14.48 -6.47 -1.93
N GLU A 249 14.69 -5.69 -0.88
CA GLU A 249 15.99 -5.38 -0.28
C GLU A 249 16.94 -4.68 -1.26
N TYR A 250 16.39 -3.84 -2.16
CA TYR A 250 17.19 -3.07 -3.09
C TYR A 250 18.16 -2.14 -2.33
N PRO A 251 19.46 -2.12 -2.66
CA PRO A 251 20.45 -1.36 -1.89
C PRO A 251 20.14 0.13 -1.78
N GLY A 252 20.39 0.69 -0.59
CA GLY A 252 20.25 2.12 -0.33
C GLY A 252 18.84 2.58 0.07
N LEU A 253 17.87 1.66 0.19
CA LEU A 253 16.52 1.96 0.66
C LEU A 253 16.35 1.55 2.12
N LYS A 254 15.57 2.32 2.89
CA LYS A 254 15.16 1.90 4.24
C LYS A 254 14.16 0.75 4.15
N ALA A 255 14.18 -0.13 5.14
CA ALA A 255 13.21 -1.20 5.28
C ALA A 255 11.81 -0.66 5.63
N ILE A 256 10.78 -1.25 5.03
CA ILE A 256 9.38 -0.91 5.23
C ILE A 256 8.62 -2.10 5.82
N ASP A 257 7.68 -1.83 6.73
CA ASP A 257 6.80 -2.84 7.32
C ASP A 257 5.73 -3.26 6.29
N PRO A 258 5.61 -4.56 5.98
CA PRO A 258 4.73 -5.05 4.93
C PRO A 258 3.24 -4.97 5.27
N ALA A 259 2.85 -4.82 6.55
CA ALA A 259 1.45 -4.70 6.94
C ALA A 259 1.03 -3.22 7.04
N TYR A 260 1.88 -2.38 7.63
CA TYR A 260 1.57 -0.97 7.87
C TYR A 260 1.93 -0.03 6.73
N ALA A 261 2.72 -0.49 5.74
CA ALA A 261 3.21 0.37 4.66
C ALA A 261 3.92 1.63 5.21
N LEU A 262 4.72 1.45 6.27
CA LEU A 262 5.47 2.48 6.98
C LEU A 262 6.91 2.02 7.21
N PRO A 263 7.90 2.93 7.24
CA PRO A 263 9.28 2.57 7.58
C PRO A 263 9.35 1.84 8.93
N VAL A 264 10.16 0.79 9.00
CA VAL A 264 10.23 -0.09 10.19
C VAL A 264 10.62 0.68 11.45
N ASP A 265 11.49 1.69 11.34
CA ASP A 265 11.89 2.53 12.47
C ASP A 265 10.76 3.44 12.98
N VAL A 266 9.86 3.88 12.09
CA VAL A 266 8.65 4.63 12.45
C VAL A 266 7.67 3.73 13.18
N VAL A 267 7.40 2.53 12.65
CA VAL A 267 6.54 1.52 13.30
C VAL A 267 7.09 1.18 14.69
N ASN A 268 8.40 0.92 14.80
CA ASN A 268 9.04 0.64 16.08
C ASN A 268 8.90 1.80 17.07
N ARG A 269 8.96 3.05 16.61
CA ARG A 269 8.75 4.22 17.48
C ARG A 269 7.31 4.32 17.98
N ILE A 270 6.32 4.03 17.14
CA ILE A 270 4.90 4.06 17.54
C ILE A 270 4.61 2.98 18.59
N PHE A 271 5.13 1.77 18.40
CA PHE A 271 4.79 0.64 19.26
C PHE A 271 5.70 0.52 20.49
N PHE A 272 7.01 0.76 20.34
CA PHE A 272 8.03 0.54 21.37
C PHE A 272 8.78 1.80 21.80
N GLY A 273 8.63 2.91 21.07
CA GLY A 273 9.13 4.21 21.49
C GLY A 273 8.43 4.66 22.78
N ARG A 274 9.22 5.13 23.73
CA ARG A 274 8.73 5.80 24.94
C ARG A 274 8.40 7.26 24.64
#